data_AF-A0A2R8BM12-F1
#
_entry.id   AF-A0A2R8BM12-F1
#
_cell.length_a   1.000
_cell.length_b   1.000
_cell.length_c   1.000
_cell.angle_alpha   90.00
_cell.angle_beta   90.00
_cell.angle_gamma   90.00
#
_symmetry.space_group_name_H-M   'P 1'
#
loop_
_entity.id
_entity.type
_entity.pdbx_description
1 polymer ?
#
loop_
_entity_poly.entity_id
_entity_poly.type
_entity_poly.pdbx_seq_one_letter_code
_entity_poly.pdbx_strand_id
1 'polypeptide(L)'
;METVGALAVAFGLVGLFDGSMGATAAAIASANASLPAFRGFIRAALCNALVCLTIWLTFAARTTAGKILAILRPITGLVLLDLEHSVANTYFFPRGWAAGAELDVPGAAANPLWVTRGNILGGAGGDGRAYRFAYLGPAPRRRGPPHSPN
;
A
#
# COMPACT_ATOMS: atom_id res chain seq x y z
N MET A 1 3.95 -6.19 -10.03
CA MET A 1 3.96 -7.28 -9.02
C MET A 1 4.99 -8.33 -9.40
N GLU A 2 4.97 -8.82 -10.65
CA GLU A 2 5.94 -9.80 -11.17
C GLU A 2 7.41 -9.38 -10.98
N THR A 3 7.72 -8.09 -11.19
CA THR A 3 9.08 -7.55 -11.02
C THR A 3 9.60 -7.55 -9.58
N VAL A 4 8.71 -7.35 -8.59
CA VAL A 4 9.09 -7.31 -7.17
C VAL A 4 9.29 -8.73 -6.62
N GLY A 5 8.46 -9.68 -7.05
CA GLY A 5 8.68 -11.10 -6.75
C GLY A 5 9.96 -11.63 -7.40
N ALA A 6 10.24 -11.22 -8.64
CA ALA A 6 11.51 -11.56 -9.31
C ALA A 6 12.73 -11.00 -8.57
N LEU A 7 12.62 -9.80 -7.98
CA LEU A 7 13.66 -9.21 -7.16
C LEU A 7 13.87 -10.01 -5.86
N ALA A 8 12.80 -10.49 -5.22
CA ALA A 8 12.90 -11.35 -4.04
C ALA A 8 13.66 -12.65 -4.36
N VAL A 9 13.38 -13.25 -5.52
CA VAL A 9 14.09 -14.45 -6.00
C VAL A 9 15.55 -14.12 -6.29
N ALA A 10 15.84 -13.03 -7.00
CA ALA A 10 17.20 -12.60 -7.31
C ALA A 10 18.03 -12.38 -6.04
N PHE A 11 17.48 -11.73 -5.01
CA PHE A 11 18.17 -11.54 -3.74
C PHE A 11 18.37 -12.84 -2.95
N GLY A 12 17.44 -13.80 -3.07
CA GLY A 12 17.61 -15.14 -2.52
C GLY A 12 18.75 -15.91 -3.18
N LEU A 13 18.89 -15.80 -4.51
CA LEU A 13 19.94 -16.50 -5.28
C LEU A 13 21.36 -16.01 -4.95
N VAL A 14 21.51 -14.76 -4.52
CA VAL A 14 22.82 -14.19 -4.15
C VAL A 14 23.13 -14.30 -2.65
N GLY A 15 22.28 -14.97 -1.86
CA GLY A 15 22.49 -15.18 -0.42
C GLY A 15 22.40 -13.91 0.44
N LEU A 16 21.88 -12.79 -0.11
CA LEU A 16 21.84 -11.48 0.57
C LEU A 16 21.00 -11.49 1.86
N PHE A 17 20.17 -12.52 2.03
CA PHE A 17 19.29 -12.68 3.17
C PHE A 17 19.49 -14.01 3.91
N ASP A 18 20.66 -14.62 3.79
CA ASP A 18 20.99 -15.82 4.56
C ASP A 18 21.14 -15.48 6.06
N GLY A 19 20.69 -16.39 6.93
CA GLY A 19 20.71 -16.19 8.38
C GLY A 19 19.48 -15.44 8.94
N SER A 20 19.69 -14.50 9.85
CA SER A 20 18.64 -13.87 10.66
C SER A 20 17.56 -13.15 9.83
N MET A 21 17.94 -12.57 8.69
CA MET A 21 17.03 -11.83 7.82
C MET A 21 16.03 -12.76 7.10
N GLY A 22 16.46 -13.98 6.74
CA GLY A 22 15.59 -15.01 6.20
C GLY A 22 14.55 -15.48 7.23
N ALA A 23 14.97 -15.66 8.48
CA ALA A 23 14.07 -16.00 9.58
C ALA A 23 13.03 -14.89 9.84
N THR A 24 13.43 -13.61 9.77
CA THR A 24 12.49 -12.49 9.86
C THR A 24 11.48 -12.50 8.71
N ALA A 25 11.93 -12.74 7.48
CA ALA A 25 11.04 -12.80 6.33
C ALA A 25 10.04 -13.97 6.43
N ALA A 26 10.50 -15.14 6.89
CA ALA A 26 9.64 -16.29 7.16
C ALA A 26 8.60 -15.97 8.25
N ALA A 27 9.01 -15.33 9.34
CA ALA A 27 8.11 -14.94 10.43
C ALA A 27 7.04 -13.94 9.96
N ILE A 28 7.41 -12.93 9.17
CA ILE A 28 6.48 -11.96 8.59
C ILE A 28 5.49 -12.67 7.67
N ALA A 29 5.97 -13.55 6.79
CA ALA A 29 5.10 -14.28 5.86
C ALA A 29 4.09 -15.18 6.59
N SER A 30 4.52 -15.90 7.63
CA SER A 30 3.63 -16.74 8.45
C SER A 30 2.63 -15.94 9.26
N ALA A 31 3.04 -14.80 9.83
CA ALA A 31 2.15 -13.89 10.52
C ALA A 31 1.08 -13.32 9.58
N ASN A 32 1.47 -12.94 8.36
CA ASN A 32 0.54 -12.37 7.39
C ASN A 32 -0.41 -13.43 6.81
N ALA A 33 0.06 -14.67 6.60
CA ALA A 33 -0.77 -15.77 6.11
C ALA A 33 -1.85 -16.23 7.11
N SER A 34 -1.59 -16.07 8.41
CA SER A 34 -2.52 -16.48 9.49
C SER A 34 -3.50 -15.38 9.91
N LEU A 35 -3.48 -14.22 9.28
CA LEU A 35 -4.38 -13.13 9.62
C LEU A 35 -5.83 -13.41 9.23
N PRO A 36 -6.80 -13.13 10.13
CA PRO A 36 -8.20 -13.11 9.76
C PRO A 36 -8.43 -12.13 8.60
N ALA A 37 -9.16 -12.57 7.57
CA ALA A 37 -9.38 -11.80 6.34
C ALA A 37 -9.87 -10.37 6.58
N PHE A 38 -10.79 -10.18 7.53
CA PHE A 38 -11.31 -8.86 7.88
C PHE A 38 -10.24 -7.94 8.49
N ARG A 39 -9.38 -8.47 9.37
CA ARG A 39 -8.26 -7.71 9.96
C ARG A 39 -7.24 -7.33 8.89
N GLY A 40 -6.88 -8.27 8.01
CA GLY A 40 -5.99 -8.01 6.87
C GLY A 40 -6.55 -6.94 5.94
N PHE A 41 -7.85 -6.99 5.64
CA PHE A 41 -8.54 -6.00 4.82
C PHE A 41 -8.49 -4.58 5.41
N ILE A 42 -8.78 -4.42 6.70
CA ILE A 42 -8.74 -3.09 7.34
C ILE A 42 -7.31 -2.55 7.43
N ARG A 43 -6.34 -3.39 7.82
CA ARG A 43 -4.91 -3.03 7.80
C ARG A 43 -4.47 -2.57 6.41
N ALA A 44 -4.95 -3.25 5.37
CA ALA A 44 -4.66 -2.89 4.00
C ALA A 44 -5.35 -1.60 3.53
N ALA A 45 -6.58 -1.33 3.95
CA ALA A 45 -7.25 -0.07 3.63
C ALA A 45 -6.50 1.13 4.26
N LEU A 46 -6.11 1.02 5.53
CA LEU A 46 -5.34 2.05 6.22
C LEU A 46 -3.94 2.21 5.62
N CYS A 47 -3.30 1.10 5.22
CA CYS A 47 -2.03 1.12 4.52
C CYS A 47 -2.09 2.04 3.29
N ASN A 48 -3.04 1.79 2.38
CA ASN A 48 -3.03 2.52 1.12
C ASN A 48 -3.54 3.95 1.27
N ALA A 49 -4.38 4.25 2.26
CA ALA A 49 -4.72 5.63 2.60
C ALA A 49 -3.46 6.43 3.02
N LEU A 50 -2.58 5.85 3.85
CA LEU A 50 -1.32 6.50 4.23
C LEU A 50 -0.35 6.63 3.05
N VAL A 51 -0.25 5.61 2.18
CA VAL A 51 0.57 5.67 0.97
C VAL A 51 0.07 6.79 0.05
N CYS A 52 -1.24 6.86 -0.21
CA CYS A 52 -1.81 7.91 -1.02
C CYS A 52 -1.58 9.29 -0.40
N LEU A 53 -1.81 9.48 0.90
CA LEU A 53 -1.47 10.71 1.62
C LEU A 53 0.01 11.10 1.46
N THR A 54 0.91 10.12 1.48
CA THR A 54 2.34 10.33 1.23
C THR A 54 2.58 10.93 -0.15
N ILE A 55 1.94 10.39 -1.19
CA ILE A 55 2.02 10.92 -2.55
C ILE A 55 1.51 12.36 -2.60
N TRP A 56 0.39 12.67 -1.95
CA TRP A 56 -0.12 14.05 -1.81
C TRP A 56 0.91 14.99 -1.18
N LEU A 57 1.54 14.59 -0.08
CA LEU A 57 2.57 15.39 0.59
C LEU A 57 3.79 15.61 -0.31
N THR A 58 4.17 14.63 -1.13
CA THR A 58 5.27 14.81 -2.10
C THR A 58 4.93 15.78 -3.22
N PHE A 59 3.66 15.87 -3.64
CA PHE A 59 3.21 16.89 -4.59
C PHE A 59 3.13 18.29 -3.97
N ALA A 60 2.81 18.40 -2.68
CA ALA A 60 2.81 19.67 -1.97
C ALA A 60 4.23 20.21 -1.71
N ALA A 61 5.23 19.33 -1.55
CA ALA A 61 6.60 19.72 -1.29
C ALA A 61 7.29 20.37 -2.51
N ARG A 62 7.96 21.51 -2.28
CA ARG A 62 8.65 22.29 -3.31
C ARG A 62 10.13 21.96 -3.49
N THR A 63 10.71 21.18 -2.57
CA THR A 63 12.13 20.80 -2.60
C THR A 63 12.28 19.28 -2.57
N THR A 64 13.39 18.77 -3.12
CA THR A 64 13.71 17.34 -3.08
C THR A 64 13.82 16.83 -1.64
N ALA A 65 14.48 17.59 -0.75
CA ALA A 65 14.56 17.26 0.67
C ALA A 65 13.17 17.18 1.33
N GLY A 66 12.27 18.11 1.01
CA GLY A 66 10.89 18.08 1.50
C GLY A 66 10.11 16.84 1.03
N LYS A 67 10.33 16.39 -0.21
CA LYS A 67 9.74 15.14 -0.73
C LYS A 67 10.26 13.91 0.00
N ILE A 68 11.57 13.84 0.27
CA ILE A 68 12.17 12.74 1.03
C ILE A 68 11.58 12.66 2.44
N LEU A 69 11.49 13.80 3.14
CA LEU A 69 10.91 13.85 4.49
C LEU A 69 9.41 13.55 4.51
N ALA A 70 8.68 13.96 3.46
CA ALA A 70 7.27 13.61 3.27
C ALA A 70 7.05 12.10 3.12
N ILE A 71 8.02 11.37 2.56
CA ILE A 71 7.97 9.91 2.40
C ILE A 71 8.38 9.18 3.68
N LEU A 72 9.40 9.67 4.38
CA LEU A 72 10.02 8.94 5.48
C LEU A 72 9.04 8.62 6.62
N ARG A 73 8.32 9.62 7.13
CA ARG A 73 7.45 9.43 8.30
C ARG A 73 6.27 8.49 8.03
N PRO A 74 5.53 8.63 6.92
CA PRO A 74 4.44 7.69 6.62
C PRO A 74 4.92 6.26 6.40
N ILE A 75 6.03 6.05 5.66
CA ILE A 75 6.54 4.69 5.42
C ILE A 75 7.00 4.05 6.73
N THR A 76 7.69 4.78 7.61
CA THR A 76 8.03 4.27 8.94
C THR A 76 6.76 3.91 9.73
N GLY A 77 5.71 4.73 9.64
CA GLY A 77 4.41 4.44 10.25
C GLY A 77 3.76 3.15 9.72
N LEU A 78 3.85 2.87 8.42
CA LEU A 78 3.35 1.63 7.82
C LEU A 78 4.00 0.39 8.45
N VAL A 79 5.31 0.43 8.65
CA VAL A 79 6.07 -0.69 9.22
C VAL A 79 5.82 -0.83 10.72
N LEU A 80 5.82 0.29 11.47
CA LEU A 80 5.61 0.27 12.92
C LEU A 80 4.21 -0.17 13.35
N LEU A 81 3.20 0.17 12.55
CA LEU A 81 1.81 -0.23 12.78
C LEU A 81 1.49 -1.60 12.18
N ASP A 82 2.47 -2.24 11.54
CA ASP A 82 2.32 -3.52 10.85
C ASP A 82 1.15 -3.46 9.86
N LEU A 83 1.19 -2.55 8.88
CA LEU A 83 0.11 -2.41 7.90
C LEU A 83 0.36 -3.26 6.65
N GLU A 84 -0.72 -3.78 6.07
CA GLU A 84 -0.67 -4.75 4.96
C GLU A 84 -0.59 -4.06 3.60
N HIS A 85 0.56 -4.16 2.94
CA HIS A 85 0.74 -3.63 1.59
C HIS A 85 0.84 -4.77 0.57
N SER A 86 -0.11 -4.81 -0.38
CA SER A 86 -0.15 -5.81 -1.46
C SER A 86 1.18 -5.98 -2.20
N VAL A 87 1.84 -4.87 -2.55
CA VAL A 87 3.15 -4.89 -3.24
C VAL A 87 4.25 -5.41 -2.34
N ALA A 88 4.30 -5.02 -1.06
CA ALA A 88 5.29 -5.55 -0.12
C ALA A 88 5.10 -7.06 0.11
N ASN A 89 3.85 -7.53 0.14
CA ASN A 89 3.56 -8.95 0.27
C ASN A 89 4.05 -9.78 -0.92
N THR A 90 4.06 -9.22 -2.14
CA THR A 90 4.68 -9.90 -3.29
C THR A 90 6.18 -10.12 -3.16
N TYR A 91 6.84 -9.43 -2.20
CA TYR A 91 8.23 -9.68 -1.81
C TYR A 91 8.32 -10.68 -0.64
N PHE A 92 7.56 -10.47 0.44
CA PHE A 92 7.69 -11.27 1.66
C PHE A 92 7.21 -12.71 1.50
N PHE A 93 6.13 -12.98 0.77
CA PHE A 93 5.64 -14.35 0.58
C PHE A 93 6.65 -15.24 -0.17
N PRO A 94 7.17 -14.86 -1.36
CA PRO A 94 8.20 -15.64 -2.03
C PRO A 94 9.48 -15.80 -1.20
N ARG A 95 9.92 -14.73 -0.52
CA ARG A 95 11.13 -14.80 0.31
C ARG A 95 10.94 -15.71 1.53
N GLY A 96 9.78 -15.66 2.17
CA GLY A 96 9.41 -16.51 3.30
C GLY A 96 9.41 -17.99 2.90
N TRP A 97 8.83 -18.32 1.74
CA TRP A 97 8.92 -19.68 1.18
C TRP A 97 10.37 -20.10 0.93
N ALA A 98 11.16 -19.24 0.29
CA ALA A 98 12.58 -19.51 0.05
C ALA A 98 13.41 -19.61 1.34
N ALA A 99 12.92 -19.08 2.47
CA ALA A 99 13.52 -19.19 3.78
C ALA A 99 13.00 -20.39 4.61
N GLY A 100 12.11 -21.21 4.04
CA GLY A 100 11.57 -22.41 4.69
C GLY A 100 10.31 -22.19 5.52
N ALA A 101 9.56 -21.10 5.30
CA ALA A 101 8.27 -20.92 5.96
C ALA A 101 7.26 -22.00 5.50
N GLU A 102 6.70 -22.74 6.45
CA GLU A 102 5.60 -23.69 6.21
C GLU A 102 4.28 -22.91 6.10
N LEU A 103 4.04 -22.36 4.91
CA LEU A 103 2.80 -21.63 4.61
C LEU A 103 1.81 -22.56 3.92
N ASP A 104 0.61 -22.67 4.49
CA ASP A 104 -0.51 -23.32 3.82
C ASP A 104 -0.83 -22.57 2.52
N VAL A 105 -0.67 -23.25 1.37
CA VAL A 105 -0.77 -22.61 0.03
C VAL A 105 -2.13 -21.93 -0.20
N PRO A 106 -3.28 -22.51 0.20
CA PRO A 106 -4.58 -21.84 0.15
C PRO A 106 -4.67 -20.61 1.06
N GLY A 107 -4.21 -20.69 2.31
CA GLY A 107 -4.19 -19.55 3.24
C GLY A 107 -3.30 -18.40 2.76
N ALA A 108 -2.12 -18.73 2.21
CA ALA A 108 -1.18 -17.79 1.63
C ALA A 108 -1.70 -17.14 0.34
N ALA A 109 -2.61 -17.79 -0.41
CA ALA A 109 -3.27 -17.21 -1.58
C ALA A 109 -4.48 -16.33 -1.21
N ALA A 110 -5.15 -16.63 -0.10
CA ALA A 110 -6.30 -15.85 0.37
C ALA A 110 -5.89 -14.46 0.90
N ASN A 111 -4.75 -14.35 1.59
CA ASN A 111 -4.31 -13.06 2.16
C ASN A 111 -4.06 -11.97 1.09
N PRO A 112 -3.28 -12.20 0.02
CA PRO A 112 -3.07 -11.21 -1.05
C PRO A 112 -4.36 -10.71 -1.70
N LEU A 113 -5.40 -11.55 -1.81
CA LEU A 113 -6.69 -11.15 -2.37
C LEU A 113 -7.39 -10.11 -1.48
N TRP A 114 -7.48 -10.38 -0.18
CA TRP A 114 -8.11 -9.46 0.77
C TRP A 114 -7.31 -8.18 0.95
N VAL A 115 -5.99 -8.27 1.01
CA VAL A 115 -5.08 -7.12 1.11
C VAL A 115 -5.17 -6.24 -0.14
N THR A 116 -5.24 -6.84 -1.34
CA THR A 116 -5.39 -6.06 -2.58
C THR A 116 -6.72 -5.30 -2.60
N ARG A 117 -7.83 -5.97 -2.22
CA ARG A 117 -9.14 -5.31 -2.10
C ARG A 117 -9.13 -4.17 -1.09
N GLY A 118 -8.50 -4.39 0.07
CA GLY A 118 -8.34 -3.37 1.10
C GLY A 118 -7.53 -2.18 0.58
N ASN A 119 -6.37 -2.40 -0.05
CA ASN A 119 -5.57 -1.33 -0.63
C ASN A 119 -6.37 -0.53 -1.67
N ILE A 120 -7.09 -1.20 -2.58
CA ILE A 120 -7.95 -0.50 -3.56
C ILE A 120 -8.96 0.40 -2.86
N LEU A 121 -9.66 -0.11 -1.84
CA LEU A 121 -10.63 0.67 -1.08
C LEU A 121 -9.98 1.86 -0.35
N GLY A 122 -8.81 1.65 0.26
CA GLY A 122 -8.08 2.70 0.97
C GLY A 122 -7.75 3.90 0.08
N GLY A 123 -7.15 3.64 -1.08
CA GLY A 123 -6.72 4.71 -2.00
C GLY A 123 -7.88 5.30 -2.81
N ALA A 124 -8.64 4.45 -3.53
CA ALA A 124 -9.71 4.93 -4.40
C ALA A 124 -10.94 5.41 -3.60
N GLY A 125 -11.23 4.74 -2.49
CA GLY A 125 -12.37 5.04 -1.64
C GLY A 125 -12.12 6.18 -0.66
N GLY A 126 -10.96 6.25 0.00
CA GLY A 126 -10.62 7.31 0.94
C GLY A 126 -10.24 8.61 0.24
N ASP A 127 -9.02 8.64 -0.30
CA ASP A 127 -8.43 9.86 -0.85
C ASP A 127 -9.08 10.31 -2.15
N GLY A 128 -9.51 9.37 -3.00
CA GLY A 128 -10.25 9.68 -4.22
C GLY A 128 -11.57 10.41 -3.96
N ARG A 129 -12.32 10.01 -2.91
CA ARG A 129 -13.55 10.72 -2.50
C ARG A 129 -13.26 12.03 -1.80
N ALA A 130 -12.22 12.09 -0.96
CA ALA A 130 -11.80 13.33 -0.31
C ALA A 130 -11.42 14.40 -1.36
N TYR A 131 -10.67 14.02 -2.40
CA TYR A 131 -10.34 14.90 -3.51
C TYR A 131 -11.58 15.41 -4.25
N ARG A 132 -12.52 14.50 -4.59
CA ARG A 132 -13.77 14.88 -5.26
C ARG A 132 -14.57 15.87 -4.41
N PHE A 133 -14.67 15.64 -3.10
CA PHE A 133 -15.38 16.53 -2.20
C PHE A 133 -14.72 17.91 -2.11
N ALA A 134 -13.38 17.95 -2.03
CA ALA A 134 -12.64 19.19 -1.87
C ALA A 134 -12.57 20.05 -3.14
N TYR A 135 -12.48 19.43 -4.33
CA TYR A 135 -12.16 20.15 -5.57
C TYR A 135 -13.19 20.02 -6.70
N LEU A 136 -14.10 19.04 -6.67
CA LEU A 136 -15.06 18.77 -7.74
C LEU A 136 -16.52 18.99 -7.30
N GLY A 137 -16.75 19.96 -6.41
CA GLY A 137 -18.09 20.40 -6.00
C GLY A 137 -18.97 20.85 -7.19
N PRO A 138 -20.29 21.01 -6.98
CA PRO A 138 -21.24 21.30 -8.06
C PRO A 138 -20.78 22.48 -8.92
N ALA A 139 -20.74 22.27 -10.25
CA ALA A 139 -20.30 23.31 -11.18
C ALA A 139 -21.11 24.60 -10.97
N PRO A 140 -20.47 25.79 -11.01
CA PRO A 140 -21.20 27.05 -10.93
C PRO A 140 -22.26 27.09 -12.04
N ARG A 141 -23.52 27.39 -11.70
CA ARG A 141 -24.55 27.66 -12.71
C ARG A 141 -24.03 28.77 -13.61
N ARG A 142 -23.89 28.50 -14.92
CA ARG A 142 -23.64 29.54 -15.91
C ARG A 142 -24.71 30.62 -15.71
N ARG A 143 -24.30 31.83 -15.35
CA ARG A 143 -25.19 33.00 -15.46
C ARG A 143 -25.50 33.15 -16.94
N GLY A 144 -26.79 33.11 -17.28
CA GLY A 144 -27.27 33.41 -18.62
C GLY A 144 -26.84 34.84 -19.03
N PRO A 145 -26.81 35.13 -20.34
CA PRO A 145 -26.46 36.46 -20.81
C PRO A 145 -27.37 37.53 -20.18
N PRO A 146 -26.84 38.73 -19.88
CA PRO A 146 -27.65 39.81 -19.34
C PRO A 146 -28.79 40.14 -20.31
N HIS A 147 -30.02 40.19 -19.78
CA HIS A 147 -31.19 40.56 -20.55
C HIS A 147 -31.10 42.07 -20.85
N SER A 148 -30.98 42.45 -22.12
CA SER A 148 -31.02 43.86 -22.52
C SER A 148 -32.45 44.40 -22.34
N PRO A 149 -32.66 45.52 -21.63
CA PRO A 149 -33.92 46.22 -21.65
C PRO A 149 -34.11 46.92 -23.01
N ASN A 150 -35.32 46.81 -23.56
CA ASN A 150 -35.78 47.52 -24.76
C ASN A 150 -35.91 49.02 -24.52
#